data_AF-A0A530QZ07-F1
#
_entry.id   AF-A0A530QZ07-F1
#
_cell.length_a   1.000
_cell.length_b   1.000
_cell.length_c   1.000
_cell.angle_alpha   90.00
_cell.angle_beta   90.00
_cell.angle_gamma   90.00
#
_symmetry.space_group_name_H-M   'P 1'
#
loop_
_entity.id
_entity.type
_entity.pdbx_description
1 polymer ?
#
loop_
_entity_poly.entity_id
_entity_poly.type
_entity_poly.pdbx_seq_one_letter_code
_entity_poly.pdbx_strand_id
1 'polypeptide(L)' 'DVQNIDLMNLAGFCRNCLSNWYRDAAEAGGVDLSKDQSREIIYGMPYAEWQALNQTDAPDAKKAEFEARGPRDH' A
#
# COMPACT_ATOMS: atom_id res chain seq x y z
N ASP A 1 -8.16 10.89 -7.00
CA ASP A 1 -6.77 10.44 -6.79
C ASP A 1 -6.67 8.94 -7.04
N VAL A 2 -5.48 8.43 -7.36
CA VAL A 2 -5.23 7.01 -7.68
C VAL A 2 -5.26 6.18 -6.39
N GLN A 3 -6.24 5.28 -6.26
CA GLN A 3 -6.40 4.45 -5.07
C GLN A 3 -5.42 3.28 -5.08
N ASN A 4 -5.04 2.79 -3.89
CA ASN A 4 -4.16 1.63 -3.79
C ASN A 4 -4.78 0.37 -4.41
N ILE A 5 -6.10 0.19 -4.33
CA ILE A 5 -6.77 -0.96 -4.96
C ILE A 5 -6.65 -0.93 -6.49
N ASP A 6 -6.65 0.25 -7.10
CA ASP A 6 -6.44 0.40 -8.54
C ASP A 6 -5.03 -0.02 -8.95
N LEU A 7 -4.03 0.40 -8.17
CA LEU A 7 -2.64 0.02 -8.39
C LEU A 7 -2.44 -1.49 -8.19
N MET A 8 -3.06 -2.08 -7.17
CA MET A 8 -3.01 -3.52 -6.95
C MET A 8 -3.64 -4.30 -8.10
N ASN A 9 -4.83 -3.90 -8.57
CA ASN A 9 -5.50 -4.58 -9.66
C ASN A 9 -4.72 -4.46 -10.98
N LEU A 10 -4.13 -3.29 -11.25
CA LEU A 10 -3.41 -3.04 -12.50
C LEU A 10 -2.00 -3.64 -12.52
N ALA A 11 -1.22 -3.39 -11.47
CA ALA A 11 0.24 -3.61 -11.46
C ALA A 11 0.72 -4.60 -10.40
N GLY A 12 -0.17 -5.10 -9.53
CA GLY A 12 0.19 -6.05 -8.47
C GLY A 12 0.99 -5.45 -7.30
N PHE A 13 1.17 -4.12 -7.27
CA PHE A 13 1.76 -3.41 -6.14
C PHE A 13 1.10 -2.04 -5.95
N CYS A 14 1.18 -1.49 -4.75
CA CYS A 14 0.69 -0.15 -4.43
C CYS A 14 1.64 0.57 -3.47
N ARG A 15 1.24 1.75 -2.98
CA ARG A 15 2.03 2.55 -2.02
C ARG A 15 2.38 1.78 -0.74
N ASN A 16 1.49 0.89 -0.28
CA ASN A 16 1.76 0.04 0.88
C ASN A 16 2.87 -0.98 0.61
N CYS A 17 2.95 -1.52 -0.61
CA CYS A 17 4.04 -2.42 -1.01
C CYS A 17 5.38 -1.67 -1.01
N LEU A 18 5.40 -0.44 -1.55
CA LEU A 18 6.58 0.43 -1.49
C LEU A 18 7.00 0.73 -0.05
N SER A 19 6.04 0.97 0.84
CA SER A 19 6.31 1.22 2.28
C SER A 19 6.93 0.00 2.97
N ASN A 20 6.49 -1.21 2.61
CA ASN A 20 7.07 -2.44 3.12
C ASN A 20 8.49 -2.64 2.57
N TRP A 21 8.70 -2.53 1.26
CA TRP A 21 10.03 -2.68 0.66
C TRP A 21 11.04 -1.66 1.19
N TYR A 22 10.60 -0.42 1.42
CA TYR A 22 11.44 0.61 2.03
C TYR A 22 11.86 0.23 3.45
N ARG A 23 10.92 -0.30 4.25
CA ARG A 23 11.21 -0.80 5.59
C ARG A 23 12.16 -2.00 5.55
N ASP A 24 11.89 -2.98 4.70
CA ASP A 24 12.72 -4.18 4.58
C ASP A 24 14.16 -3.80 4.16
N ALA A 25 14.31 -2.79 3.28
CA ALA A 25 15.62 -2.24 2.92
C ALA A 25 16.31 -1.51 4.08
N ALA A 26 15.56 -0.77 4.91
CA ALA A 26 16.08 -0.12 6.11
C ALA A 26 16.57 -1.16 7.13
N GLU A 27 15.77 -2.19 7.38
CA GLU A 27 16.11 -3.32 8.26
C GLU A 27 17.37 -4.04 7.76
N ALA A 28 17.47 -4.32 6.45
CA ALA A 28 18.67 -4.90 5.84
C ALA A 28 19.91 -3.98 5.96
N GLY A 29 19.70 -2.67 6.02
CA GLY A 29 20.73 -1.66 6.29
C GLY A 29 21.05 -1.43 7.77
N GLY A 30 20.41 -2.17 8.69
CA GLY A 30 20.61 -2.02 10.14
C GLY A 30 19.91 -0.81 10.74
N VAL A 31 18.95 -0.21 10.04
CA VAL A 31 18.13 0.90 10.52
C VAL A 31 16.77 0.36 10.94
N ASP A 32 16.45 0.49 12.22
CA ASP A 32 15.12 0.17 12.71
C ASP A 32 14.11 1.21 12.22
N LEU A 33 13.08 0.75 11.54
CA LEU A 33 12.04 1.60 10.97
C LEU A 33 10.68 0.95 11.21
N SER A 34 9.80 1.65 11.92
CA SER A 34 8.45 1.18 12.10
C SER A 34 7.65 1.26 10.80
N LYS A 35 6.58 0.45 10.71
CA LYS A 35 5.64 0.47 9.58
C LYS A 35 4.98 1.83 9.36
N ASP A 36 4.70 2.56 10.43
CA ASP A 36 4.06 3.87 10.32
C ASP A 36 5.04 4.92 9.80
N GLN A 37 6.30 4.88 10.25
CA GLN A 37 7.37 5.73 9.70
C GLN A 37 7.62 5.43 8.21
N SER A 38 7.68 4.15 7.82
CA SER A 38 7.91 3.80 6.42
C SER A 38 6.76 4.25 5.51
N ARG A 39 5.52 4.21 6.02
CA ARG A 39 4.36 4.76 5.33
C ARG A 39 4.43 6.28 5.26
N GLU A 40 4.74 6.97 6.35
CA GLU A 40 4.85 8.43 6.34
C GLU A 40 5.85 8.92 5.29
N ILE A 41 6.97 8.23 5.11
CA ILE A 41 7.96 8.52 4.06
C ILE A 41 7.35 8.39 2.65
N ILE A 42 6.59 7.32 2.38
CA ILE A 42 6.00 7.06 1.05
C ILE A 42 4.77 7.93 0.77
N TYR A 43 3.96 8.23 1.78
CA TYR A 43 2.73 9.03 1.65
C TYR A 43 2.97 10.53 1.83
N GLY A 44 4.12 10.94 2.36
CA GLY A 44 4.49 12.34 2.61
C GLY A 44 3.75 12.99 3.79
N MET A 45 2.98 12.20 4.55
CA MET A 45 2.22 12.60 5.72
C MET A 45 1.82 11.35 6.53
N PRO A 46 1.36 11.49 7.79
CA PRO A 46 0.88 10.36 8.57
C PRO A 46 -0.21 9.58 7.81
N TYR A 47 -0.09 8.26 7.78
CA TYR A 47 -0.98 7.42 6.99
C TYR A 47 -2.46 7.63 7.33
N ALA A 48 -2.78 7.78 8.62
CA ALA A 48 -4.14 8.04 9.08
C ALA A 48 -4.73 9.35 8.51
N GLU A 49 -3.92 10.41 8.41
CA GLU A 49 -4.33 11.67 7.80
C GLU A 49 -4.54 11.51 6.29
N TRP A 50 -3.63 10.81 5.62
CA TRP A 50 -3.78 10.52 4.19
C TRP A 50 -5.07 9.73 3.92
N GLN A 51 -5.38 8.71 4.73
CA GLN A 51 -6.60 7.93 4.60
C GLN A 51 -7.84 8.82 4.76
N ALA A 52 -7.88 9.67 5.78
CA ALA A 52 -9.00 10.55 6.05
C ALA A 52 -9.26 11.55 4.91
N LEU A 53 -8.20 12.03 4.25
CA LEU A 53 -8.29 13.04 3.19
C LEU A 53 -8.53 12.45 1.79
N ASN A 54 -7.99 11.25 1.51
CA ASN A 54 -7.85 10.76 0.13
C ASN A 54 -8.42 9.36 -0.11
N GLN A 55 -8.60 8.53 0.92
CA GLN A 55 -9.08 7.17 0.73
C GLN A 55 -10.60 7.18 0.58
N THR A 56 -11.07 6.57 -0.50
CA THR A 56 -12.49 6.39 -0.76
C THR A 56 -12.86 4.91 -0.74
N ASP A 57 -14.13 4.63 -0.47
CA ASP A 57 -14.65 3.27 -0.56
C ASP A 57 -14.52 2.76 -2.00
N ALA A 58 -13.89 1.58 -2.13
CA ALA A 58 -13.77 0.93 -3.43
C ALA A 58 -15.14 0.38 -3.87
N PRO A 59 -15.56 0.62 -5.13
CA PRO A 59 -16.71 -0.07 -5.71
C PRO A 59 -16.55 -1.59 -5.65
N ASP A 60 -17.65 -2.32 -5.51
CA ASP A 60 -17.61 -3.77 -5.35
C ASP A 60 -16.96 -4.49 -6.53
N ALA A 61 -17.08 -3.94 -7.74
CA ALA A 61 -16.37 -4.45 -8.91
C ALA A 61 -14.83 -4.45 -8.73
N LYS A 62 -14.26 -3.40 -8.12
CA LYS A 62 -12.81 -3.32 -7.86
C LYS A 62 -12.39 -4.29 -6.76
N LYS A 63 -13.23 -4.49 -5.74
CA LYS A 63 -13.02 -5.48 -4.69
C LYS A 63 -13.02 -6.91 -5.27
N ALA A 64 -14.01 -7.23 -6.11
CA ALA A 64 -14.10 -8.53 -6.77
C ALA A 64 -12.91 -8.78 -7.69
N GLU A 65 -12.44 -7.78 -8.45
CA GLU A 65 -11.23 -7.91 -9.25
C GLU A 65 -9.98 -8.13 -8.38
N PHE A 66 -9.86 -7.42 -7.26
CA PHE A 66 -8.76 -7.62 -6.32
C PHE A 66 -8.75 -9.05 -5.76
N GLU A 67 -9.91 -9.58 -5.38
CA GLU A 67 -10.06 -10.98 -4.93
C GLU A 67 -9.69 -11.97 -6.02
N ALA A 68 -10.14 -11.75 -7.26
CA ALA A 68 -9.82 -12.62 -8.40
C ALA A 68 -8.33 -12.60 -8.80
N ARG A 69 -7.65 -11.47 -8.55
CA ARG A 69 -6.20 -11.29 -8.82
C ARG A 69 -5.33 -11.59 -7.60
N GLY A 70 -5.91 -11.89 -6.45
CA GLY A 70 -5.20 -12.29 -5.25
C GLY A 70 -4.29 -13.50 -5.50
N PRO A 71 -3.31 -13.78 -4.62
CA PRO A 71 -2.42 -14.91 -4.78
C PRO A 71 -3.25 -16.18 -4.94
N ARG A 72 -3.18 -16.78 -6.13
CA ARG A 72 -3.71 -18.12 -6.38
C ARG A 72 -2.69 -19.08 -5.81
N ASP A 73 -3.09 -19.84 -4.80
CA ASP A 73 -2.32 -21.02 -4.39
C ASP A 73 -2.12 -21.87 -5.65
N HIS A 74 -0.85 -22.01 -6.06
CA HIS A 74 -0.44 -22.82 -7.20
C HIS A 74 -0.24 -24.27 -6.77
#